data_AF-A0AA39SPX6-F1
#
_entry.id   AF-A0AA39SPX6-F1
#
_cell.length_a   1.000
_cell.length_b   1.000
_cell.length_c   1.000
_cell.angle_alpha   90.00
_cell.angle_beta   90.00
_cell.angle_gamma   90.00
#
_symmetry.space_group_name_H-M   'P 1'
#
loop_
_entity.id
_entity.type
_entity.pdbx_description
1 polymer ?
#
loop_
_entity_poly.entity_id
_entity_poly.type
_entity_poly.pdbx_seq_one_letter_code
_entity_poly.pdbx_strand_id
1 'polypeptide(L)'
;MITRFGVGMIKLQVCYLTDSIMFGKKKFVDFNSDFYKTNTWLESYYGLIFPVGHPSKWNTPTEVRSKVVLPSEWRAQAGRLRKNRVPSADEHGSKIRYYTICKKSSHNRQNCRNPLAD
;
A
#
# COMPACT_ATOMS: atom_id res chain seq x y z
N MET A 1 -2.04 12.30 33.09
CA MET A 1 -0.89 13.12 32.66
C MET A 1 0.23 12.17 32.24
N ILE A 2 0.15 11.63 31.01
CA ILE A 2 1.23 10.82 30.42
C ILE A 2 1.82 11.69 29.31
N THR A 3 3.03 12.11 29.58
CA THR A 3 3.77 13.22 28.97
C THR A 3 4.37 12.83 27.63
N ARG A 4 4.20 13.71 26.64
CA ARG A 4 5.15 14.28 25.65
C ARG A 4 6.54 13.64 25.32
N PHE A 5 6.95 12.50 25.86
CA PHE A 5 8.28 11.91 25.60
C PHE A 5 8.31 10.93 24.41
N GLY A 6 7.19 10.28 24.07
CA GLY A 6 7.18 9.21 23.04
C GLY A 6 7.39 9.69 21.60
N VAL A 7 7.01 10.93 21.28
CA VAL A 7 7.08 11.47 19.90
C VAL A 7 8.43 12.12 19.58
N GLY A 8 9.21 12.49 20.60
CA GLY A 8 10.52 13.13 20.44
C GLY A 8 11.63 12.15 20.04
N MET A 9 11.60 10.93 20.59
CA MET A 9 12.58 9.88 20.29
C MET A 9 12.50 9.45 18.82
N ILE A 10 11.29 9.38 18.24
CA ILE A 10 11.08 9.01 16.84
C ILE A 10 11.58 10.11 15.89
N LYS A 11 11.43 11.40 16.25
CA LYS A 11 11.88 12.53 15.42
C LYS A 11 13.39 12.68 15.40
N LEU A 12 14.06 12.48 16.53
CA LEU A 12 15.52 12.42 16.58
C LEU A 12 16.01 11.24 15.72
N GLN A 13 15.31 10.09 15.77
CA GLN A 13 15.61 8.89 15.00
C GLN A 13 15.81 9.14 13.50
N VAL A 14 14.95 9.97 12.92
CA VAL A 14 14.92 10.23 11.48
C VAL A 14 15.99 11.26 11.07
N CYS A 15 16.28 12.26 11.90
CA CYS A 15 17.27 13.31 11.57
C CYS A 15 18.72 12.80 11.56
N TYR A 16 19.14 11.97 12.52
CA TYR A 16 20.53 11.48 12.50
C TYR A 16 20.81 10.49 11.36
N LEU A 17 19.77 9.79 10.87
CA LEU A 17 19.85 8.91 9.71
C LEU A 17 20.07 9.74 8.43
N THR A 18 19.43 10.91 8.30
CA THR A 18 19.64 11.79 7.14
C THR A 18 21.03 12.41 7.11
N ASP A 19 21.60 12.79 8.26
CA ASP A 19 22.92 13.43 8.31
C ASP A 19 24.05 12.43 8.01
N SER A 20 23.91 11.18 8.44
CA SER A 20 24.91 10.12 8.24
C SER A 20 24.98 9.59 6.80
N ILE A 21 23.86 9.62 6.07
CA ILE A 21 23.76 9.25 4.65
C ILE A 21 24.39 10.34 3.76
N MET A 22 24.33 11.60 4.19
CA MET A 22 24.83 12.73 3.41
C MET A 22 26.34 12.97 3.60
N PHE A 23 26.91 12.59 4.75
CA PHE A 23 28.33 12.86 5.08
C PHE A 23 29.26 11.64 4.91
N GLY A 24 28.73 10.42 4.89
CA GLY A 24 29.49 9.20 4.66
C GLY A 24 29.03 8.50 3.39
N LYS A 25 29.94 7.93 2.61
CA LYS A 25 29.63 7.06 1.45
C LYS A 25 28.96 5.73 1.85
N LYS A 26 28.16 5.72 2.93
CA LYS A 26 27.40 4.56 3.40
C LYS A 26 26.12 4.48 2.60
N LYS A 27 25.85 3.33 2.02
CA LYS A 27 24.61 3.12 1.28
C LYS A 27 23.48 2.98 2.29
N PHE A 28 22.27 3.33 1.89
CA PHE A 28 21.06 3.18 2.73
C PHE A 28 20.94 1.79 3.36
N VAL A 29 21.39 0.75 2.65
CA VAL A 29 21.45 -0.63 3.13
C VAL A 29 22.30 -0.84 4.39
N ASP A 30 23.31 0.01 4.63
CA ASP A 30 24.19 -0.09 5.80
C ASP A 30 23.52 0.44 7.08
N PHE A 31 22.45 1.21 6.94
CA PHE A 31 21.60 1.68 8.06
C PHE A 31 20.39 0.78 8.28
N ASN A 32 20.18 -0.19 7.41
CA ASN A 32 19.01 -1.05 7.51
C ASN A 32 19.29 -2.18 8.50
N SER A 33 18.43 -2.31 9.51
CA SER A 33 18.50 -3.46 10.43
C SER A 33 18.28 -4.75 9.64
N ASP A 34 18.95 -5.84 10.07
CA ASP A 34 18.85 -7.14 9.40
C ASP A 34 17.41 -7.62 9.22
N PHE A 35 16.48 -7.20 10.09
CA PHE A 35 15.05 -7.48 10.01
C PHE A 35 14.39 -7.12 8.68
N TYR A 36 14.94 -6.16 7.92
CA TYR A 36 14.37 -5.72 6.64
C TYR A 36 15.07 -6.30 5.41
N LYS A 37 15.96 -7.27 5.59
CA LYS A 37 16.56 -8.01 4.47
C LYS A 37 15.56 -9.02 3.91
N THR A 38 15.54 -9.18 2.59
CA THR A 38 14.67 -10.15 1.90
C THR A 38 14.85 -11.57 2.44
N ASN A 39 16.08 -11.97 2.75
CA ASN A 39 16.37 -13.29 3.33
C ASN A 39 15.69 -13.47 4.68
N THR A 40 15.75 -12.47 5.56
CA THR A 40 15.11 -12.51 6.88
C THR A 40 13.59 -12.57 6.77
N TRP A 41 13.01 -11.89 5.79
CA TRP A 41 11.59 -12.02 5.47
C TRP A 41 11.27 -13.45 4.99
N LEU A 42 12.02 -13.98 4.02
CA LEU A 42 11.84 -15.35 3.53
C LEU A 42 11.96 -16.39 4.65
N GLU A 43 12.95 -16.27 5.53
CA GLU A 43 13.15 -17.14 6.69
C GLU A 43 11.97 -17.05 7.67
N SER A 44 11.44 -15.85 7.91
CA SER A 44 10.29 -15.66 8.81
C SER A 44 9.01 -16.32 8.28
N TYR A 45 8.86 -16.40 6.95
CA TYR A 45 7.73 -17.05 6.27
C TYR A 45 8.04 -18.46 5.76
N TYR A 46 9.25 -18.98 5.99
CA TYR A 46 9.65 -20.34 5.58
C TYR A 46 8.89 -21.41 6.38
N GLY A 47 8.44 -21.07 7.59
CA GLY A 47 7.59 -21.93 8.40
C GLY A 47 6.20 -22.14 7.79
N LEU A 48 5.56 -23.25 8.17
CA LEU A 48 4.17 -23.52 7.79
C LEU A 48 3.24 -22.43 8.37
N ILE A 49 2.66 -21.62 7.50
CA ILE A 49 1.56 -20.73 7.86
C ILE A 49 0.31 -21.59 7.93
N PHE A 50 -0.04 -22.03 9.14
CA PHE A 50 -1.30 -22.73 9.33
C PHE A 50 -2.45 -21.75 9.07
N PRO A 51 -3.45 -22.13 8.24
CA PRO A 51 -4.63 -21.31 8.11
C PRO A 51 -5.28 -21.18 9.49
N VAL A 52 -5.79 -19.99 9.78
CA VAL A 52 -6.59 -19.79 10.99
C VAL A 52 -7.77 -20.77 10.93
N GLY A 53 -7.87 -21.66 11.92
CA GLY A 53 -8.89 -22.70 11.95
C GLY A 53 -10.30 -22.12 11.98
N HIS A 54 -11.31 -22.92 11.62
CA HIS A 54 -12.71 -22.50 11.67
C HIS A 54 -13.09 -22.00 13.08
N PRO A 55 -13.78 -20.85 13.24
CA PRO A 55 -14.10 -20.27 14.55
C PRO A 55 -14.83 -21.21 15.52
N SER A 56 -15.59 -22.18 15.01
CA SER A 56 -16.25 -23.21 15.85
C SER A 56 -15.28 -24.11 16.62
N LYS A 57 -14.04 -24.25 16.15
CA LYS A 57 -12.99 -25.04 16.81
C LYS A 57 -12.22 -24.23 17.86
N TRP A 58 -12.52 -22.94 18.01
CA TRP A 58 -11.80 -22.08 18.95
C TRP A 58 -12.32 -22.26 20.37
N ASN A 59 -11.41 -22.58 21.28
CA ASN A 59 -11.67 -22.60 22.73
C ASN A 59 -11.69 -21.16 23.28
N THR A 60 -12.71 -20.39 22.91
CA THR A 60 -12.89 -19.01 23.39
C THR A 60 -13.49 -19.01 24.81
N PRO A 61 -12.82 -18.42 25.81
CA PRO A 61 -13.34 -18.32 27.17
C PRO A 61 -14.69 -17.60 27.25
N THR A 62 -15.51 -17.95 28.24
CA THR A 62 -16.85 -17.37 28.44
C THR A 62 -16.82 -15.84 28.55
N GLU A 63 -15.80 -15.30 29.23
CA GLU A 63 -15.59 -13.85 29.37
C GLU A 63 -15.35 -13.11 28.05
N VAL A 64 -14.80 -13.80 27.05
CA VAL A 64 -14.57 -13.23 25.71
C VAL A 64 -15.82 -13.39 24.85
N ARG A 65 -16.51 -14.53 24.96
CA ARG A 65 -17.78 -14.78 24.26
C ARG A 65 -18.90 -13.83 24.71
N SER A 66 -18.89 -13.40 25.98
CA SER A 66 -19.87 -12.47 26.52
C SER A 66 -19.60 -11.01 26.18
N LYS A 67 -18.38 -10.67 25.70
CA LYS A 67 -18.05 -9.30 25.27
C LYS A 67 -18.71 -8.99 23.94
N VAL A 68 -19.76 -8.18 24.00
CA VAL A 68 -20.34 -7.56 22.81
C VAL A 68 -19.47 -6.36 22.43
N VAL A 69 -18.69 -6.49 21.36
CA VAL A 69 -17.97 -5.36 20.77
C VAL A 69 -18.94 -4.60 19.88
N LEU A 70 -19.45 -3.49 20.38
CA LEU A 70 -20.23 -2.57 19.56
C LEU A 70 -19.30 -1.83 18.59
N PRO A 71 -19.73 -1.59 17.34
CA PRO A 71 -19.02 -0.66 16.48
C PRO A 71 -18.96 0.71 17.15
N SER A 72 -17.90 1.48 16.90
CA SER A 72 -17.80 2.82 17.48
C SER A 72 -19.04 3.64 17.11
N GLU A 73 -19.62 4.30 18.11
CA GLU A 73 -20.75 5.22 17.90
C GLU A 73 -20.34 6.36 16.96
N TRP A 74 -19.07 6.76 17.04
CA TRP A 74 -18.48 7.72 16.12
C TRP A 74 -18.31 7.09 14.74
N ARG A 75 -19.15 7.54 13.80
CA ARG A 75 -18.85 7.46 12.38
C ARG A 75 -18.19 8.78 12.01
N ALA A 76 -16.96 8.73 11.52
CA ALA A 76 -16.40 9.89 10.83
C ALA A 76 -17.41 10.30 9.76
N GLN A 77 -17.84 11.57 9.79
CA GLN A 77 -18.68 12.10 8.73
C GLN A 77 -17.96 11.81 7.41
N ALA A 78 -18.61 11.05 6.53
CA ALA A 78 -18.11 10.88 5.19
C ALA A 78 -17.97 12.30 4.64
N GLY A 79 -16.73 12.74 4.43
CA GLY A 79 -16.50 14.01 3.76
C GLY A 79 -17.27 14.02 2.45
N ARG A 80 -17.53 15.21 1.91
CA ARG A 80 -18.24 15.34 0.63
C ARG A 80 -17.65 14.37 -0.39
N LEU A 81 -18.46 13.42 -0.85
CA LEU A 81 -18.05 12.47 -1.88
C LEU A 81 -17.56 13.29 -3.09
N ARG A 82 -16.36 12.99 -3.57
CA ARG A 82 -15.86 13.65 -4.78
C ARG A 82 -16.81 13.33 -5.92
N LYS A 83 -17.29 14.35 -6.62
CA LYS A 83 -18.12 14.17 -7.82
C LYS A 83 -17.36 13.48 -8.95
N ASN A 84 -16.05 13.71 -9.00
CA ASN A 84 -15.16 13.17 -10.02
C ASN A 84 -14.17 12.19 -9.41
N ARG A 85 -13.88 11.13 -10.17
CA ARG A 85 -12.84 10.16 -9.85
C ARG A 85 -11.47 10.85 -9.79
N VAL A 86 -10.63 10.43 -8.85
CA VAL A 86 -9.21 10.82 -8.82
C VAL A 86 -8.45 9.88 -9.74
N PRO A 87 -7.79 10.38 -10.79
CA PRO A 87 -7.01 9.53 -11.65
C PRO A 87 -5.76 9.00 -10.93
N SER A 88 -5.33 7.79 -11.28
CA SER A 88 -4.04 7.23 -10.83
C SER A 88 -2.87 8.02 -11.41
N ALA A 89 -1.67 7.81 -10.84
CA ALA A 89 -0.47 8.47 -11.31
C ALA A 89 -0.15 8.15 -12.80
N ASP A 90 -0.54 6.97 -13.29
CA ASP A 90 -0.30 6.55 -14.69
C ASP A 90 -1.35 7.04 -15.70
N GLU A 91 -2.50 7.53 -15.22
CA GLU A 91 -3.57 8.05 -16.08
C GLU A 91 -3.30 9.50 -16.51
N HIS A 92 -2.39 10.21 -15.82
CA HIS A 92 -1.97 11.55 -16.19
C HIS A 92 -1.16 11.51 -17.49
N GLY A 93 -1.78 11.94 -18.59
CA GLY A 93 -1.07 12.12 -19.86
C GLY A 93 -0.93 10.84 -20.69
N SER A 94 -1.91 9.92 -20.63
CA SER A 94 -1.96 8.82 -21.60
C SER A 94 -1.91 9.39 -23.03
N LYS A 95 -0.81 9.09 -23.74
CA LYS A 95 -0.64 9.54 -25.13
C LYS A 95 -1.81 9.00 -25.95
N ILE A 96 -2.55 9.90 -26.59
CA ILE A 96 -3.61 9.52 -27.53
C ILE A 96 -2.98 8.60 -28.58
N ARG A 97 -3.39 7.33 -28.60
CA ARG A 97 -2.93 6.37 -29.61
C ARG A 97 -3.73 6.59 -30.88
N TYR A 98 -3.02 6.78 -31.99
CA TYR A 98 -3.60 6.81 -33.33
C TYR A 98 -3.38 5.45 -34.00
N TYR A 99 -4.36 4.99 -34.76
CA TYR A 99 -4.14 3.85 -35.65
C TYR A 99 -3.26 4.31 -36.82
N THR A 100 -2.18 3.61 -37.09
CA THR A 100 -1.11 4.04 -38.02
C THR A 100 -1.61 4.25 -39.45
N ILE A 101 -2.59 3.48 -39.89
CA ILE A 101 -3.11 3.53 -41.27
C ILE A 101 -4.11 4.67 -41.46
N CYS A 102 -5.18 4.69 -40.66
CA CYS A 102 -6.21 5.71 -40.84
C CYS A 102 -5.89 7.04 -40.12
N LYS A 103 -4.82 7.08 -39.30
CA LYS A 103 -4.32 8.23 -38.52
C LYS A 103 -5.37 8.89 -37.62
N LYS A 104 -6.42 8.18 -37.25
CA LYS A 104 -7.47 8.66 -36.33
C LYS A 104 -7.25 8.04 -34.96
N SER A 105 -7.53 8.84 -33.94
CA SER A 105 -7.65 8.38 -32.56
C SER A 105 -9.06 7.82 -32.32
N SER A 106 -9.33 7.29 -31.13
CA SER A 106 -10.64 6.75 -30.71
C SER A 106 -10.97 5.31 -31.13
N HIS A 107 -10.14 4.63 -31.92
CA HIS A 107 -10.38 3.23 -32.27
C HIS A 107 -9.08 2.45 -32.51
N ASN A 108 -9.17 1.12 -32.43
CA ASN A 108 -8.07 0.20 -32.69
C ASN A 108 -8.24 -0.46 -34.08
N ARG A 109 -7.27 -1.27 -34.52
CA ARG A 109 -7.32 -1.98 -35.82
C ARG A 109 -8.63 -2.75 -36.01
N GLN A 110 -9.10 -3.42 -34.96
CA GLN A 110 -10.30 -4.28 -35.02
C GLN A 110 -11.59 -3.48 -35.22
N ASN A 111 -11.66 -2.26 -34.71
CA ASN A 111 -12.85 -1.40 -34.79
C ASN A 111 -12.66 -0.24 -35.79
N CYS A 112 -11.70 -0.37 -36.71
CA CYS A 112 -11.48 0.62 -37.75
C CYS A 112 -12.54 0.46 -38.84
N ARG A 113 -13.25 1.55 -39.17
CA ARG A 113 -14.22 1.57 -40.29
C ARG A 113 -13.56 1.48 -41.67
N ASN A 114 -12.25 1.67 -41.74
CA ASN A 114 -11.46 1.51 -42.95
C ASN A 114 -10.25 0.61 -42.64
N PRO A 115 -10.47 -0.70 -42.47
CA PRO A 115 -9.36 -1.62 -42.29
C PRO A 115 -8.48 -1.61 -43.54
N LEU A 116 -7.19 -1.91 -43.40
CA LEU A 116 -6.38 -2.25 -44.57
C LEU A 116 -7.05 -3.41 -45.30
N ALA A 117 -7.32 -3.25 -46.59
CA ALA A 117 -7.64 -4.38 -47.44
C ALA A 117 -6.41 -5.31 -47.46
N ASP A 118 -6.66 -6.59 -47.19
CA ASP A 118 -5.64 -7.65 -47.31
C ASP A 118 -5.29 -7.91 -48.78
#